data_AF-F9RIZ6-F1
#
_entry.id   AF-F9RIZ6-F1
#
_cell.length_a   1.000
_cell.length_b   1.000
_cell.length_c   1.000
_cell.angle_alpha   90.00
_cell.angle_beta   90.00
_cell.angle_gamma   90.00
#
_symmetry.space_group_name_H-M   'P 1'
#
loop_
_entity.id
_entity.type
_entity.pdbx_description
1 polymer ?
#
loop_
_entity_poly.entity_id
_entity_poly.type
_entity_poly.pdbx_seq_one_letter_code
_entity_poly.pdbx_strand_id
1 'polypeptide(L)'
;MEIDEIIALTREIISDHSCNVENDKELFPIVSVATSDAYNSVIDSFYLLEDTQLAKHSFLERNPSLPFGDLYLYFYGVLNAVYMQQQALLVLLRKMGIEFELSEIQGCKIFDIRNSFAAHGANRGGRKIKEHSFILDRNALRQGKLKGYSANHDSGFLSHDTDASTLILEWDKVFSKHLERILNIVKENYETTI
;
A
#
# COMPACT_ATOMS: atom_id res chain seq x y z
N MET A 1 -10.79 -8.34 11.41
CA MET A 1 -9.83 -7.74 12.38
C MET A 1 -9.38 -6.41 11.82
N GLU A 2 -8.95 -5.46 12.64
CA GLU A 2 -8.36 -4.23 12.11
C GLU A 2 -7.02 -4.56 11.44
N ILE A 3 -6.62 -3.77 10.43
CA ILE A 3 -5.43 -4.07 9.62
C ILE A 3 -4.16 -4.15 10.48
N ASP A 4 -4.00 -3.23 11.43
CA ASP A 4 -2.84 -3.22 12.34
C ASP A 4 -2.79 -4.45 13.23
N GLU A 5 -3.96 -4.91 13.70
CA GLU A 5 -4.06 -6.13 14.51
C GLU A 5 -3.61 -7.36 13.72
N ILE A 6 -3.99 -7.44 12.43
CA ILE A 6 -3.59 -8.57 11.57
C ILE A 6 -2.08 -8.55 11.35
N ILE A 7 -1.49 -7.39 11.05
CA ILE A 7 -0.05 -7.26 10.84
C ILE A 7 0.71 -7.59 12.13
N ALA A 8 0.32 -6.99 13.25
CA ALA A 8 0.95 -7.20 14.55
C ALA A 8 0.89 -8.67 14.96
N LEU A 9 -0.27 -9.32 14.87
CA LEU A 9 -0.41 -10.72 15.24
C LEU A 9 0.41 -11.64 14.32
N THR A 10 0.44 -11.36 13.02
CA THR A 10 1.28 -12.14 12.09
C THR A 10 2.75 -12.05 12.47
N ARG A 11 3.21 -10.84 12.84
CA ARG A 11 4.59 -10.58 13.24
C ARG A 11 4.94 -11.16 14.61
N GLU A 12 4.01 -11.14 15.55
CA GLU A 12 4.14 -11.78 16.86
C GLU A 12 4.35 -13.28 16.69
N ILE A 13 3.54 -13.97 15.89
CA ILE A 13 3.70 -15.41 15.62
C ILE A 13 5.09 -15.72 15.02
N ILE A 14 5.53 -14.94 14.03
CA ILE A 14 6.86 -15.10 13.42
C ILE A 14 7.98 -14.87 14.44
N SER A 15 7.84 -13.83 15.27
CA SER A 15 8.80 -13.48 16.31
C SER A 15 8.88 -14.55 17.40
N ASP A 16 7.75 -15.05 17.86
CA ASP A 16 7.66 -16.10 18.87
C ASP A 16 8.30 -17.38 18.36
N HIS A 17 8.01 -17.79 17.11
CA HIS A 17 8.70 -18.92 16.48
C HIS A 17 10.21 -18.71 16.42
N SER A 18 10.65 -17.49 16.12
CA SER A 18 12.09 -17.19 16.04
C SER A 18 12.85 -17.31 17.36
N CYS A 19 12.17 -17.15 18.48
CA CYS A 19 12.74 -17.37 19.81
C CYS A 19 12.90 -18.86 20.16
N ASN A 20 12.24 -19.75 19.41
CA ASN A 20 12.12 -21.18 19.72
C ASN A 20 12.89 -22.09 18.75
N VAL A 21 13.65 -21.52 17.82
CA VAL A 21 14.46 -22.28 16.85
C VAL A 21 15.96 -22.10 17.10
N GLU A 22 16.74 -23.15 16.81
CA GLU A 22 18.22 -23.09 16.91
C GLU A 22 18.87 -22.69 15.57
N ASN A 23 18.14 -22.81 14.46
CA ASN A 23 18.63 -22.54 13.11
C ASN A 23 17.64 -21.69 12.30
N ASP A 24 18.13 -20.61 11.68
CA ASP A 24 17.32 -19.71 10.84
C ASP A 24 16.53 -20.43 9.73
N LYS A 25 17.01 -21.59 9.25
CA LYS A 25 16.30 -22.38 8.23
C LYS A 25 14.94 -22.89 8.70
N GLU A 26 14.76 -23.06 10.01
CA GLU A 26 13.51 -23.48 10.63
C GLU A 26 12.46 -22.35 10.68
N LEU A 27 12.87 -21.12 10.36
CA LEU A 27 11.95 -19.98 10.22
C LEU A 27 11.22 -19.99 8.88
N PHE A 28 11.83 -20.53 7.83
CA PHE A 28 11.31 -20.38 6.47
C PHE A 28 9.93 -21.02 6.28
N PRO A 29 9.65 -22.22 6.82
CA PRO A 29 8.35 -22.85 6.68
C PRO A 29 7.20 -22.05 7.27
N ILE A 30 7.42 -21.22 8.31
CA ILE A 30 6.33 -20.47 8.96
C ILE A 30 5.63 -19.50 8.00
N VAL A 31 6.37 -18.98 7.01
CA VAL A 31 5.85 -18.10 5.95
C VAL A 31 5.82 -18.81 4.59
N SER A 32 5.81 -20.14 4.58
CA SER A 32 5.70 -20.96 3.35
C SER A 32 6.81 -20.69 2.32
N VAL A 33 8.04 -20.45 2.76
CA VAL A 33 9.20 -20.29 1.87
C VAL A 33 10.31 -21.30 2.18
N ALA A 34 11.27 -21.46 1.26
CA ALA A 34 12.33 -22.47 1.35
C ALA A 34 13.75 -21.90 1.41
N THR A 35 13.91 -20.57 1.30
CA THR A 35 15.23 -19.91 1.18
C THR A 35 15.30 -18.67 2.04
N SER A 36 16.48 -18.35 2.55
CA SER A 36 16.77 -17.12 3.30
C SER A 36 16.35 -15.87 2.54
N ASP A 37 16.62 -15.80 1.24
CA ASP A 37 16.33 -14.61 0.44
C ASP A 37 14.83 -14.34 0.33
N ALA A 38 14.04 -15.41 0.16
CA ALA A 38 12.59 -15.33 0.16
C ALA A 38 12.05 -14.96 1.54
N TYR A 39 12.59 -15.55 2.60
CA TYR A 39 12.23 -15.22 3.99
C TYR A 39 12.49 -13.75 4.30
N ASN A 40 13.69 -13.25 4.03
CA ASN A 40 14.06 -11.85 4.24
C ASN A 40 13.16 -10.91 3.44
N SER A 41 12.83 -11.25 2.18
CA SER A 41 11.88 -10.45 1.38
C SER A 41 10.50 -10.38 2.02
N VAL A 42 10.04 -11.46 2.66
CA VAL A 42 8.76 -11.50 3.39
C VAL A 42 8.84 -10.62 4.64
N ILE A 43 9.92 -10.74 5.42
CA ILE A 43 10.13 -9.92 6.63
C ILE A 43 10.20 -8.43 6.29
N ASP A 44 11.00 -8.04 5.31
CA ASP A 44 11.11 -6.64 4.84
C ASP A 44 9.76 -6.10 4.38
N SER A 45 8.95 -6.94 3.73
CA SER A 45 7.61 -6.55 3.29
C SER A 45 6.71 -6.24 4.48
N PHE A 46 6.73 -7.04 5.55
CA PHE A 46 5.93 -6.73 6.74
C PHE A 46 6.33 -5.41 7.41
N TYR A 47 7.62 -5.13 7.56
CA TYR A 47 8.07 -3.82 8.06
C TYR A 47 7.55 -2.67 7.19
N LEU A 48 7.59 -2.84 5.86
CA LEU A 48 7.04 -1.83 4.95
C LEU A 48 5.52 -1.70 5.10
N LEU A 49 4.79 -2.78 5.39
CA LEU A 49 3.35 -2.70 5.68
C LEU A 49 3.08 -1.89 6.95
N GLU A 50 3.84 -2.09 8.02
CA GLU A 50 3.73 -1.33 9.28
C GLU A 50 4.01 0.17 9.05
N ASP A 51 5.14 0.49 8.41
CA ASP A 51 5.53 1.89 8.12
C ASP A 51 4.47 2.60 7.26
N THR A 52 3.89 1.89 6.29
CA THR A 52 2.85 2.46 5.42
C THR A 52 1.50 2.61 6.13
N GLN A 53 1.17 1.76 7.11
CA GLN A 53 0.01 1.99 7.98
C GLN A 53 0.20 3.23 8.86
N LEU A 54 1.37 3.41 9.47
CA LEU A 54 1.69 4.61 10.25
C LEU A 54 1.54 5.90 9.43
N ALA A 55 2.01 5.88 8.18
CA ALA A 55 1.84 6.99 7.25
C ALA A 55 0.37 7.27 6.91
N LYS A 56 -0.45 6.22 6.72
CA LYS A 56 -1.89 6.37 6.50
C LYS A 56 -2.61 6.97 7.71
N HIS A 57 -2.34 6.49 8.92
CA HIS A 57 -2.95 7.05 10.14
C HIS A 57 -2.61 8.53 10.29
N SER A 58 -1.32 8.86 10.15
CA SER A 58 -0.84 10.24 10.19
C SER A 58 -1.56 11.14 9.17
N PHE A 59 -1.86 10.61 7.98
CA PHE A 59 -2.62 11.34 6.97
C PHE A 59 -4.10 11.52 7.35
N LEU A 60 -4.75 10.47 7.84
CA LEU A 60 -6.17 10.50 8.20
C LEU A 60 -6.45 11.42 9.39
N GLU A 61 -5.50 11.52 10.32
CA GLU A 61 -5.57 12.37 11.52
C GLU A 61 -5.01 13.78 11.32
N ARG A 62 -4.46 14.09 10.14
CA ARG A 62 -3.78 15.36 9.88
C ARG A 62 -4.71 16.56 10.13
N ASN A 63 -4.11 17.68 10.55
CA ASN A 63 -4.85 18.94 10.67
C ASN A 63 -5.15 19.53 9.28
N PRO A 64 -6.43 19.73 8.89
CA PRO A 64 -6.79 20.31 7.58
C PRO A 64 -6.37 21.78 7.42
N SER A 65 -6.03 22.46 8.52
CA SER A 65 -5.61 23.87 8.54
C SER A 65 -4.12 24.08 8.30
N LEU A 66 -3.37 23.01 8.02
CA LEU A 66 -1.95 23.10 7.69
C LEU A 66 -1.69 24.02 6.47
N PRO A 67 -0.49 24.63 6.39
CA PRO A 67 -0.01 25.27 5.17
C PRO A 67 -0.18 24.36 3.95
N PHE A 68 -0.47 24.94 2.78
CA PHE A 68 -0.68 24.14 1.57
C PHE A 68 0.53 23.26 1.22
N GLY A 69 1.76 23.74 1.46
CA GLY A 69 2.97 22.94 1.24
C GLY A 69 2.95 21.63 2.03
N ASP A 70 2.59 21.71 3.32
CA ASP A 70 2.49 20.53 4.19
C ASP A 70 1.34 19.62 3.76
N LEU A 71 0.19 20.19 3.37
CA LEU A 71 -0.90 19.39 2.80
C LEU A 71 -0.43 18.62 1.56
N TYR A 72 0.29 19.26 0.64
CA TYR A 72 0.88 18.55 -0.52
C TYR A 72 1.78 17.39 -0.09
N LEU A 73 2.65 17.60 0.91
CA LEU A 73 3.51 16.53 1.42
C LEU A 73 2.69 15.37 2.01
N TYR A 74 1.63 15.66 2.77
CA TYR A 74 0.72 14.65 3.29
C TYR A 74 0.04 13.84 2.17
N PHE A 75 -0.50 14.51 1.15
CA PHE A 75 -1.17 13.84 0.04
C PHE A 75 -0.19 13.01 -0.81
N TYR A 76 1.00 13.54 -1.12
CA TYR A 76 2.02 12.76 -1.84
C TYR A 76 2.55 11.60 -1.01
N GLY A 77 2.75 11.84 0.29
CA GLY A 77 3.16 10.82 1.25
C GLY A 77 2.18 9.66 1.29
N VAL A 78 0.89 9.92 1.51
CA VAL A 78 -0.12 8.85 1.64
C VAL A 78 -0.33 8.09 0.32
N LEU A 79 -0.32 8.79 -0.82
CA LEU A 79 -0.47 8.14 -2.13
C LEU A 79 0.72 7.21 -2.42
N ASN A 80 1.94 7.63 -2.08
CA ASN A 80 3.11 6.77 -2.21
C ASN A 80 3.13 5.64 -1.16
N ALA A 81 2.68 5.89 0.07
CA ALA A 81 2.59 4.88 1.11
C ALA A 81 1.64 3.74 0.69
N VAL A 82 0.44 4.07 0.19
CA VAL A 82 -0.51 3.07 -0.32
C VAL A 82 0.06 2.30 -1.51
N TYR A 83 0.82 2.96 -2.39
CA TYR A 83 1.51 2.27 -3.49
C TYR A 83 2.61 1.32 -2.99
N MET A 84 3.43 1.74 -2.03
CA MET A 84 4.45 0.86 -1.42
C MET A 84 3.81 -0.33 -0.70
N GLN A 85 2.68 -0.10 -0.01
CA GLN A 85 1.88 -1.13 0.63
C GLN A 85 1.38 -2.17 -0.38
N GLN A 86 0.89 -1.73 -1.55
CA GLN A 86 0.54 -2.62 -2.64
C GLN A 86 1.72 -3.47 -3.12
N GLN A 87 2.91 -2.86 -3.27
CA GLN A 87 4.10 -3.59 -3.70
C GLN A 87 4.53 -4.65 -2.67
N ALA A 88 4.54 -4.30 -1.38
CA ALA A 88 4.80 -5.26 -0.31
C ALA A 88 3.79 -6.40 -0.29
N LEU A 89 2.50 -6.11 -0.46
CA LEU A 89 1.47 -7.15 -0.56
C LEU A 89 1.75 -8.11 -1.74
N LEU A 90 2.06 -7.57 -2.92
CA LEU A 90 2.37 -8.40 -4.09
C LEU A 90 3.62 -9.26 -3.88
N VAL A 91 4.63 -8.76 -3.16
CA VAL A 91 5.81 -9.55 -2.79
C VAL A 91 5.42 -10.69 -1.87
N LEU A 92 4.67 -10.41 -0.79
CA LEU A 92 4.19 -11.43 0.16
C LEU A 92 3.43 -12.53 -0.57
N LEU A 93 2.38 -12.17 -1.33
CA LEU A 93 1.54 -13.13 -2.01
C LEU A 93 2.34 -14.02 -2.98
N ARG A 94 3.26 -13.43 -3.75
CA ARG A 94 4.10 -14.20 -4.69
C ARG A 94 5.11 -15.10 -3.99
N LYS A 95 5.79 -14.60 -2.96
CA LYS A 95 6.83 -15.35 -2.24
C LYS A 95 6.24 -16.52 -1.46
N MET A 96 5.08 -16.30 -0.83
CA MET A 96 4.36 -17.33 -0.07
C MET A 96 3.54 -18.28 -0.96
N GLY A 97 3.55 -18.10 -2.29
CA GLY A 97 2.80 -18.95 -3.22
C GLY A 97 1.27 -18.83 -3.08
N ILE A 98 0.78 -17.70 -2.58
CA ILE A 98 -0.66 -17.46 -2.38
C ILE A 98 -1.27 -17.05 -3.72
N GLU A 99 -2.32 -17.73 -4.16
CA GLU A 99 -3.06 -17.35 -5.38
C GLU A 99 -3.84 -16.04 -5.18
N PHE A 100 -3.80 -15.14 -6.17
CA PHE A 100 -4.55 -13.88 -6.14
C PHE A 100 -4.85 -13.37 -7.55
N GLU A 101 -5.89 -12.53 -7.64
CA GLU A 101 -6.24 -11.82 -8.87
C GLU A 101 -5.47 -10.50 -8.95
N LEU A 102 -4.52 -10.40 -9.88
CA LEU A 102 -3.68 -9.20 -10.02
C LEU A 102 -4.50 -7.93 -10.26
N SER A 103 -5.60 -8.03 -11.01
CA SER A 103 -6.49 -6.91 -11.32
C SER A 103 -7.26 -6.40 -10.10
N GLU A 104 -7.52 -7.25 -9.09
CA GLU A 104 -8.15 -6.83 -7.83
C GLU A 104 -7.21 -5.90 -7.06
N ILE A 105 -5.93 -6.27 -6.97
CA ILE A 105 -4.92 -5.52 -6.23
C ILE A 105 -4.45 -4.28 -6.99
N GLN A 106 -4.29 -4.37 -8.31
CA GLN A 106 -3.78 -3.26 -9.14
C GLN A 106 -4.86 -2.32 -9.66
N GLY A 107 -6.10 -2.77 -9.74
CA GLY A 107 -7.22 -2.02 -10.30
C GLY A 107 -7.90 -1.04 -9.35
N CYS A 108 -7.41 -0.87 -8.12
CA CYS A 108 -8.00 0.11 -7.19
C CYS A 108 -7.76 1.54 -7.69
N LYS A 109 -8.82 2.36 -7.67
CA LYS A 109 -8.81 3.74 -8.17
C LYS A 109 -7.73 4.62 -7.54
N ILE A 110 -7.32 4.34 -6.30
CA ILE A 110 -6.25 5.09 -5.62
C ILE A 110 -4.92 5.05 -6.39
N PHE A 111 -4.65 3.98 -7.14
CA PHE A 111 -3.42 3.84 -7.93
C PHE A 111 -3.48 4.69 -9.21
N ASP A 112 -4.65 4.79 -9.84
CA ASP A 112 -4.87 5.72 -10.95
C ASP A 112 -4.73 7.16 -10.51
N ILE A 113 -5.25 7.50 -9.33
CA ILE A 113 -5.16 8.81 -8.71
C ILE A 113 -3.71 9.13 -8.32
N ARG A 114 -2.99 8.19 -7.68
CA ARG A 114 -1.56 8.31 -7.38
C ARG A 114 -0.77 8.55 -8.65
N ASN A 115 -1.04 7.77 -9.68
CA ASN A 115 -0.39 7.96 -10.96
C ASN A 115 -0.72 9.34 -11.47
N SER A 116 -1.98 9.76 -11.55
CA SER A 116 -2.41 11.04 -12.12
C SER A 116 -1.83 12.26 -11.39
N PHE A 117 -1.88 12.25 -10.06
CA PHE A 117 -1.42 13.34 -9.22
C PHE A 117 0.00 13.12 -8.71
N ALA A 118 0.28 12.16 -7.82
CA ALA A 118 1.60 12.06 -7.17
C ALA A 118 2.81 11.86 -8.12
N ALA A 119 2.62 11.34 -9.34
CA ALA A 119 3.69 11.26 -10.34
C ALA A 119 3.91 12.56 -11.15
N HIS A 120 3.39 13.73 -10.70
CA HIS A 120 3.41 15.07 -11.33
C HIS A 120 4.69 15.40 -12.12
N GLY A 121 4.80 14.89 -13.34
CA GLY A 121 5.73 15.37 -14.35
C GLY A 121 5.02 16.39 -15.21
N ALA A 122 5.54 17.62 -15.29
CA ALA A 122 5.10 18.57 -16.33
C ALA A 122 5.36 18.01 -17.75
N ASN A 123 6.23 17.01 -17.86
CA ASN A 123 6.65 16.28 -19.06
C ASN A 123 5.92 14.93 -19.25
N ARG A 124 4.78 14.73 -18.59
CA ARG A 124 4.04 13.46 -18.70
C ARG A 124 3.44 13.31 -20.10
N GLY A 125 3.62 12.14 -20.70
CA GLY A 125 3.35 11.85 -22.12
C GLY A 125 4.59 11.28 -22.84
N GLY A 126 5.79 11.53 -22.31
CA GLY A 126 7.01 11.05 -22.95
C GLY A 126 7.20 11.63 -24.36
N ARG A 127 8.07 11.04 -25.17
CA ARG A 127 8.51 11.65 -26.46
C ARG A 127 7.44 11.66 -27.57
N LYS A 128 6.29 10.99 -27.38
CA LYS A 128 5.28 10.76 -28.44
C LYS A 128 3.85 11.16 -28.08
N ILE A 129 3.56 11.50 -26.82
CA ILE A 129 2.24 11.97 -26.37
C ILE A 129 2.40 13.43 -25.92
N LYS A 130 1.35 14.24 -26.11
CA LYS A 130 1.35 15.65 -25.72
C LYS A 130 1.58 15.78 -24.22
N GLU A 131 2.50 16.67 -23.84
CA GLU A 131 2.78 16.95 -22.45
C GLU A 131 1.52 17.43 -21.73
N HIS A 132 1.22 16.80 -20.60
CA HIS A 132 0.09 17.17 -19.76
C HIS A 132 0.41 17.01 -18.29
N SER A 133 -0.23 17.82 -17.45
CA SER A 133 -0.18 17.68 -16.01
C SER A 133 -1.60 17.70 -15.46
N PHE A 134 -1.76 17.07 -14.29
CA PHE A 134 -2.95 17.28 -13.49
C PHE A 134 -2.70 18.47 -12.57
N ILE A 135 -3.64 19.41 -12.54
CA ILE A 135 -3.59 20.56 -11.62
C ILE A 135 -4.47 20.22 -10.42
N LEU A 136 -3.84 20.00 -9.25
CA LEU A 136 -4.56 19.81 -7.99
C LEU A 136 -5.15 21.13 -7.48
N ASP A 137 -6.43 21.10 -7.14
CA ASP A 137 -7.09 22.19 -6.44
C ASP A 137 -6.61 22.25 -4.99
N ARG A 138 -5.85 23.29 -4.66
CA ARG A 138 -5.28 23.50 -3.32
C ARG A 138 -6.36 23.61 -2.26
N ASN A 139 -7.50 24.24 -2.57
CA ASN A 139 -8.58 24.40 -1.60
C ASN A 139 -9.30 23.07 -1.34
N ALA A 140 -9.31 22.17 -2.32
CA ALA A 140 -9.83 20.81 -2.16
C ALA A 140 -8.98 19.97 -1.20
N LEU A 141 -7.66 20.19 -1.15
CA LEU A 141 -6.76 19.48 -0.21
C LEU A 141 -7.16 19.69 1.26
N ARG A 142 -7.59 20.91 1.62
CA ARG A 142 -8.09 21.24 2.97
C ARG A 142 -9.36 20.46 3.32
N GLN A 143 -10.14 20.08 2.32
CA GLN A 143 -11.36 19.29 2.47
C GLN A 143 -11.08 17.79 2.44
N GLY A 144 -9.81 17.36 2.30
CA GLY A 144 -9.49 15.93 2.14
C GLY A 144 -9.65 15.40 0.71
N LYS A 145 -9.86 16.28 -0.27
CA LYS A 145 -10.21 15.90 -1.63
C LYS A 145 -9.03 15.96 -2.58
N LEU A 146 -8.97 14.96 -3.46
CA LEU A 146 -8.10 14.91 -4.63
C LEU A 146 -8.91 15.38 -5.84
N LYS A 147 -9.07 16.70 -5.93
CA LYS A 147 -9.75 17.37 -7.03
C LYS A 147 -8.74 17.98 -7.98
N GLY A 148 -8.92 17.77 -9.27
CA GLY A 148 -8.06 18.37 -10.26
C GLY A 148 -8.43 17.97 -11.67
N TYR A 149 -7.81 18.62 -12.64
CA TYR A 149 -8.06 18.32 -14.05
C TYR A 149 -6.77 18.35 -14.87
N SER A 150 -6.80 17.65 -16.01
CA SER A 150 -5.83 17.79 -17.07
C SER A 150 -6.52 18.22 -18.36
N ALA A 151 -6.06 19.32 -18.95
CA ALA A 151 -6.62 19.86 -20.19
C ALA A 151 -5.95 19.30 -21.46
N ASN A 152 -4.89 18.52 -21.33
CA ASN A 152 -4.08 17.99 -22.44
C ASN A 152 -3.95 16.45 -22.43
N HIS A 153 -4.81 15.74 -21.70
CA HIS A 153 -4.80 14.27 -21.71
C HIS A 153 -5.28 13.73 -23.08
N ASP A 154 -4.78 12.57 -23.51
CA ASP A 154 -5.10 12.00 -24.84
C ASP A 154 -6.59 11.72 -25.04
N SER A 155 -7.33 11.48 -23.96
CA SER A 155 -8.78 11.31 -23.96
C SER A 155 -9.57 12.62 -23.85
N GLY A 156 -8.91 13.79 -23.87
CA GLY A 156 -9.51 15.11 -23.66
C GLY A 156 -9.47 15.58 -22.21
N PHE A 157 -10.55 16.21 -21.74
CA PHE A 157 -10.66 16.70 -20.37
C PHE A 157 -10.83 15.54 -19.38
N LEU A 158 -9.84 15.29 -18.53
CA LEU A 158 -9.97 14.36 -17.40
C LEU A 158 -10.01 15.17 -16.11
N SER A 159 -11.06 14.97 -15.32
CA SER A 159 -11.19 15.53 -13.97
C SER A 159 -11.39 14.45 -12.94
N HIS A 160 -10.77 14.62 -11.78
CA HIS A 160 -11.07 13.83 -10.59
C HIS A 160 -11.72 14.73 -9.54
N ASP A 161 -12.66 14.15 -8.79
CA ASP A 161 -13.24 14.72 -7.59
C ASP A 161 -13.56 13.54 -6.67
N THR A 162 -12.68 13.28 -5.71
CA THR A 162 -12.81 12.13 -4.81
C THR A 162 -12.15 12.44 -3.47
N ASP A 163 -12.75 11.98 -2.38
CA ASP A 163 -12.18 12.05 -1.04
C ASP A 163 -11.07 11.00 -0.88
N ALA A 164 -9.90 11.45 -0.40
CA ALA A 164 -8.76 10.56 -0.20
C ALA A 164 -9.05 9.47 0.83
N SER A 165 -9.83 9.77 1.87
CA SER A 165 -10.26 8.78 2.86
C SER A 165 -11.10 7.67 2.23
N THR A 166 -12.01 7.99 1.30
CA THR A 166 -12.79 6.98 0.57
C THR A 166 -11.90 6.06 -0.24
N LEU A 167 -10.92 6.60 -0.97
CA LEU A 167 -9.97 5.81 -1.75
C LEU A 167 -9.12 4.89 -0.87
N ILE A 168 -8.70 5.38 0.30
CA ILE A 168 -7.96 4.59 1.28
C ILE A 168 -8.84 3.46 1.82
N LEU A 169 -10.09 3.75 2.21
CA LEU A 169 -11.03 2.75 2.69
C LEU A 169 -11.36 1.67 1.65
N GLU A 170 -11.44 2.03 0.37
CA GLU A 170 -11.62 1.07 -0.72
C GLU A 170 -10.41 0.14 -0.86
N TRP A 171 -9.20 0.69 -0.79
CA TRP A 171 -7.97 -0.11 -0.78
C TRP A 171 -7.90 -1.01 0.45
N ASP A 172 -8.25 -0.49 1.62
CA ASP A 172 -8.17 -1.23 2.90
C ASP A 172 -9.05 -2.48 2.91
N LYS A 173 -10.20 -2.47 2.22
CA LYS A 173 -11.04 -3.66 2.05
C LYS A 173 -10.35 -4.76 1.25
N VAL A 174 -9.63 -4.39 0.18
CA VAL A 174 -8.86 -5.34 -0.64
C VAL A 174 -7.65 -5.83 0.15
N PHE A 175 -6.96 -4.91 0.81
CA PHE A 175 -5.75 -5.19 1.55
C PHE A 175 -6.01 -6.13 2.75
N SER A 176 -7.04 -5.85 3.55
CA SER A 176 -7.39 -6.66 4.73
C SER A 176 -7.75 -8.10 4.35
N LYS A 177 -8.53 -8.29 3.28
CA LYS A 177 -8.86 -9.62 2.73
C LYS A 177 -7.61 -10.47 2.49
N HIS A 178 -6.56 -9.89 1.90
CA HIS A 178 -5.33 -10.63 1.63
C HIS A 178 -4.46 -10.81 2.87
N LEU A 179 -4.42 -9.84 3.78
CA LEU A 179 -3.73 -9.97 5.06
C LEU A 179 -4.33 -11.08 5.93
N GLU A 180 -5.66 -11.20 5.98
CA GLU A 180 -6.31 -12.29 6.72
C GLU A 180 -5.89 -13.66 6.18
N ARG A 181 -5.75 -13.79 4.85
CA ARG A 181 -5.25 -15.03 4.24
C ARG A 181 -3.79 -15.32 4.61
N ILE A 182 -2.94 -14.29 4.62
CA ILE A 182 -1.53 -14.39 5.05
C ILE A 182 -1.45 -14.84 6.51
N LEU A 183 -2.20 -14.20 7.40
CA LEU A 183 -2.26 -14.54 8.82
C LEU A 183 -2.70 -15.99 9.04
N ASN A 184 -3.73 -16.46 8.33
CA ASN A 184 -4.21 -17.83 8.47
C ASN A 184 -3.13 -18.85 8.07
N ILE A 185 -2.41 -18.61 6.97
CA ILE A 185 -1.30 -19.47 6.55
C ILE A 185 -0.20 -19.49 7.61
N VAL A 186 0.17 -18.33 8.15
CA VAL A 186 1.20 -18.24 9.20
C VAL A 186 0.78 -18.99 10.47
N LYS A 187 -0.49 -18.85 10.88
CA LYS A 187 -1.05 -19.61 12.02
C LYS A 187 -1.01 -21.10 11.79
N GLU A 188 -1.51 -21.57 10.64
CA GLU A 188 -1.53 -22.99 10.28
C GLU A 188 -0.10 -23.57 10.28
N ASN A 189 0.86 -22.88 9.65
CA ASN A 189 2.24 -23.33 9.62
C ASN A 189 2.84 -23.38 11.03
N TYR A 190 2.60 -22.37 11.86
CA TYR A 190 3.09 -22.33 13.24
C TYR A 190 2.56 -23.50 14.07
N GLU A 191 1.25 -23.77 14.00
CA GLU A 191 0.61 -24.91 14.68
C GLU A 191 1.16 -26.26 14.22
N THR A 192 1.61 -26.38 12.96
CA THR A 192 2.23 -27.62 12.45
C THR A 192 3.71 -27.78 12.80
N THR A 193 4.37 -26.70 13.24
CA THR A 193 5.82 -26.70 13.53
C THR A 193 6.11 -26.89 15.02
N ILE A 194 5.12 -26.66 15.90
CA ILE A 194 5.15 -27.01 17.34
C ILE A 194 4.76 -28.48 17.54
#